data_AF-A0A2W4LL85-F1
#
_entry.id   AF-A0A2W4LL85-F1
#
_cell.length_a   1.000
_cell.length_b   1.000
_cell.length_c   1.000
_cell.angle_alpha   90.00
_cell.angle_beta   90.00
_cell.angle_gamma   90.00
#
_symmetry.space_group_name_H-M   'P 1'
#
loop_
_entity.id
_entity.type
_entity.pdbx_description
1 polymer ?
#
loop_
_entity_poly.entity_id
_entity_poly.type
_entity_poly.pdbx_seq_one_letter_code
_entity_poly.pdbx_strand_id
1 'polypeptide(L)'
;MTIYPLPPRLPTNPYLDLLYAPMGGCGLHIWRRRPREALPALLAGRGARVLHLHFFDELTQRPGRLTTAARSLAFVALLASLRARGVRLVWTAHNLVPHELHQPRWAFLT
;
A
#
# COMPACT_ATOMS: atom_id res chain seq x y z
N MET A 1 -15.50 2.47 9.97
CA MET A 1 -14.06 2.20 9.82
C MET A 1 -13.67 2.46 8.37
N THR A 2 -12.51 3.06 8.13
CA THR A 2 -12.10 3.45 6.77
C THR A 2 -10.91 2.62 6.30
N ILE A 3 -11.01 2.04 5.10
CA ILE A 3 -9.97 1.24 4.47
C ILE A 3 -9.39 2.03 3.29
N TYR A 4 -8.06 2.08 3.24
CA TYR A 4 -7.29 2.76 2.21
C TYR A 4 -6.52 1.69 1.42
N PRO A 5 -7.05 1.23 0.30
CA PRO A 5 -6.35 0.29 -0.57
C PRO A 5 -5.14 0.91 -1.26
N LEU A 6 -4.04 0.17 -1.31
CA LEU A 6 -2.82 0.55 -2.02
C LEU A 6 -2.33 -0.60 -2.93
N PRO A 7 -2.45 -0.47 -4.27
CA PRO A 7 -3.07 0.64 -5.00
C PRO A 7 -4.60 0.66 -4.81
N PRO A 8 -5.29 1.78 -5.14
CA PRO A 8 -6.74 1.88 -4.96
C PRO A 8 -7.57 1.03 -5.93
N ARG A 9 -6.99 0.66 -7.06
CA ARG A 9 -7.57 -0.16 -8.14
C ARG A 9 -6.46 -0.73 -9.01
N LEU A 10 -6.74 -1.81 -9.73
CA LEU A 10 -5.86 -2.35 -10.77
C LEU A 10 -6.51 -2.07 -12.13
N PRO A 11 -5.85 -1.36 -13.07
CA PRO A 11 -6.47 -0.98 -14.34
C PRO A 11 -6.91 -2.16 -15.23
N THR A 12 -6.18 -3.27 -15.16
CA THR A 12 -6.35 -4.43 -16.05
C THR A 12 -6.84 -5.68 -15.33
N ASN A 13 -7.10 -5.61 -14.02
CA ASN A 13 -7.45 -6.76 -13.20
C ASN A 13 -8.61 -6.42 -12.24
N PRO A 14 -9.75 -7.12 -12.30
CA PRO A 14 -10.93 -6.80 -11.48
C PRO A 14 -10.78 -7.20 -10.00
N TYR A 15 -9.68 -7.83 -9.60
CA TYR A 15 -9.47 -8.37 -8.25
C TYR A 15 -9.84 -7.39 -7.13
N LEU A 16 -9.33 -6.15 -7.16
CA LEU A 16 -9.63 -5.17 -6.10
C LEU A 16 -11.08 -4.67 -6.14
N ASP A 17 -11.69 -4.66 -7.32
CA ASP A 17 -13.09 -4.28 -7.45
C ASP A 17 -13.99 -5.35 -6.82
N LEU A 18 -13.74 -6.62 -7.16
CA LEU A 18 -14.45 -7.77 -6.60
C LEU A 18 -14.21 -7.94 -5.09
N LEU A 19 -12.98 -7.69 -4.62
CA LEU A 19 -12.63 -7.79 -3.20
C LEU A 19 -13.44 -6.83 -2.33
N TYR A 20 -13.53 -5.57 -2.74
CA TYR A 20 -14.15 -4.53 -1.90
C TYR A 20 -15.64 -4.29 -2.21
N ALA A 21 -16.17 -4.74 -3.35
CA ALA A 21 -17.58 -4.60 -3.70
C ALA A 21 -18.55 -5.02 -2.57
N PRO A 22 -18.43 -6.22 -1.97
CA PRO A 22 -19.35 -6.63 -0.90
C PRO A 22 -19.18 -5.83 0.40
N MET A 23 -18.01 -5.20 0.62
CA MET A 23 -17.70 -4.49 1.87
C MET A 23 -18.49 -3.19 2.05
N GLY A 24 -19.00 -2.59 0.96
CA GLY A 24 -19.81 -1.38 1.02
C GLY A 24 -21.10 -1.53 1.84
N GLY A 25 -21.67 -2.74 1.86
CA GLY A 25 -22.85 -3.06 2.67
C GLY A 25 -22.58 -3.26 4.16
N CYS A 26 -21.32 -3.39 4.58
CA CYS A 26 -20.92 -3.72 5.96
C CYS A 26 -20.58 -2.49 6.81
N GLY A 27 -20.95 -1.27 6.38
CA GLY A 27 -20.57 -0.03 7.08
C GLY A 27 -19.06 0.30 7.01
N LEU A 28 -18.34 -0.32 6.07
CA LEU A 28 -16.95 -0.01 5.77
C LEU A 28 -16.87 1.07 4.69
N HIS A 29 -16.05 2.10 4.92
CA HIS A 29 -15.78 3.11 3.90
C HIS A 29 -14.48 2.80 3.16
N ILE A 30 -14.56 2.51 1.87
CA ILE A 30 -13.39 2.18 1.04
C ILE A 30 -12.93 3.44 0.30
N TRP A 31 -11.80 4.01 0.72
CA TRP A 31 -11.30 5.26 0.18
C TRP A 31 -10.33 5.02 -0.98
N ARG A 32 -10.87 4.77 -2.18
CA ARG A 32 -10.10 4.47 -3.41
C ARG A 32 -9.49 5.73 -4.06
N ARG A 33 -8.55 6.40 -3.38
CA ARG A 33 -7.81 7.56 -3.92
C ARG A 33 -6.37 7.21 -4.27
N ARG A 34 -5.74 8.02 -5.11
CA ARG A 34 -4.32 7.85 -5.48
C ARG A 34 -3.43 7.92 -4.24
N PRO A 35 -2.27 7.25 -4.20
CA PRO A 35 -1.38 7.26 -3.03
C PRO A 35 -1.05 8.67 -2.51
N ARG A 36 -0.84 9.63 -3.41
CA ARG A 36 -0.54 11.04 -3.07
C ARG A 36 -1.66 11.75 -2.30
N GLU A 37 -2.90 11.28 -2.40
CA GLU A 37 -4.08 11.81 -1.70
C GLU A 37 -4.38 10.95 -0.46
N ALA A 38 -4.31 9.63 -0.61
CA ALA A 38 -4.63 8.67 0.44
C ALA A 38 -3.64 8.70 1.62
N LEU A 39 -2.34 8.80 1.36
CA LEU A 39 -1.31 8.73 2.40
C LEU A 39 -1.34 9.95 3.35
N PRO A 40 -1.44 11.21 2.86
CA PRO A 40 -1.63 12.36 3.75
C PRO A 40 -2.92 12.27 4.57
N ALA A 41 -4.03 11.84 3.95
CA ALA A 41 -5.31 11.65 4.65
C ALA A 41 -5.22 10.55 5.73
N LEU A 42 -4.50 9.47 5.45
CA LEU A 42 -4.18 8.42 6.41
C LEU A 42 -3.39 8.96 7.61
N LEU A 43 -2.38 9.81 7.37
CA LEU A 43 -1.54 10.38 8.43
C LEU A 43 -2.29 11.42 9.29
N ALA A 44 -3.09 12.29 8.65
CA ALA A 44 -3.81 13.37 9.33
C ALA A 44 -5.17 12.94 9.90
N GLY A 45 -5.72 11.81 9.43
CA GLY A 45 -7.04 11.33 9.81
C GLY A 45 -7.17 10.95 11.29
N ARG A 46 -8.40 10.70 11.71
CA ARG A 46 -8.74 10.19 13.05
C ARG A 46 -9.67 8.98 12.93
N GLY A 47 -9.91 8.31 14.05
CA GLY A 47 -10.74 7.11 14.12
C GLY A 47 -10.09 5.85 13.53
N ALA A 48 -10.90 4.79 13.41
CA ALA A 48 -10.47 3.48 12.95
C ALA A 48 -10.14 3.49 11.45
N ARG A 49 -8.84 3.40 11.15
CA ARG A 49 -8.26 3.48 9.79
C ARG A 49 -7.36 2.28 9.51
N VAL A 50 -7.45 1.77 8.29
CA VAL A 50 -6.62 0.65 7.80
C VAL A 50 -5.96 1.01 6.50
N LEU A 51 -4.65 0.84 6.42
CA LEU A 51 -3.94 0.77 5.15
C LEU A 51 -3.90 -0.70 4.72
N HIS A 52 -4.55 -1.01 3.59
CA HIS A 52 -4.57 -2.36 3.01
C HIS A 52 -3.63 -2.40 1.81
N LEU A 53 -2.46 -2.99 2.01
CA LEU A 53 -1.40 -3.13 1.03
C LEU A 53 -1.64 -4.36 0.14
N HIS A 54 -1.47 -4.17 -1.16
CA HIS A 54 -1.54 -5.24 -2.17
C HIS A 54 -0.27 -5.27 -3.04
N PHE A 55 0.01 -4.16 -3.73
CA PHE A 55 1.17 -4.02 -4.60
C PHE A 55 1.83 -2.67 -4.31
N PHE A 56 3.10 -2.65 -3.92
CA PHE A 56 3.81 -1.43 -3.53
C PHE A 56 5.16 -1.27 -4.24
N ASP A 57 5.43 -2.12 -5.23
CA ASP A 57 6.70 -2.14 -5.98
C ASP A 57 6.94 -0.82 -6.70
N GLU A 58 5.90 -0.20 -7.27
CA GLU A 58 6.00 1.13 -7.88
C GLU A 58 6.41 2.22 -6.87
N LEU A 59 6.18 2.00 -5.58
CA LEU A 59 6.57 2.93 -4.52
C LEU A 59 8.01 2.70 -4.06
N THR A 60 8.54 1.49 -4.15
CA THR A 60 9.85 1.11 -3.60
C THR A 60 10.93 0.89 -4.66
N GLN A 61 10.59 0.36 -5.83
CA GLN A 61 11.52 -0.03 -6.89
C GLN A 61 11.72 1.07 -7.95
N ARG A 62 12.98 1.29 -8.33
CA ARG A 62 13.42 2.16 -9.44
C ARG A 62 14.64 1.55 -10.13
N PRO A 63 14.96 1.95 -11.38
CA PRO A 63 16.17 1.48 -12.07
C PRO A 63 17.46 1.70 -11.26
N GLY A 64 17.57 2.79 -10.50
CA GLY A 64 18.74 3.07 -9.66
C GLY A 64 18.71 2.37 -8.31
N ARG A 65 19.83 1.73 -7.92
CA ARG A 65 19.98 1.04 -6.63
C ARG A 65 19.85 1.97 -5.43
N LEU A 66 20.53 3.12 -5.43
CA LEU A 66 20.43 4.11 -4.34
C LEU A 66 19.02 4.68 -4.22
N THR A 67 18.36 4.94 -5.34
CA THR A 67 16.98 5.42 -5.36
C THR A 67 16.03 4.37 -4.79
N THR A 68 16.19 3.11 -5.17
CA THR A 68 15.42 1.99 -4.61
C THR A 68 15.63 1.87 -3.10
N ALA A 69 16.87 2.00 -2.64
CA ALA A 69 17.21 1.98 -1.22
C ALA A 69 16.51 3.11 -0.44
N ALA A 70 16.68 4.35 -0.91
CA ALA A 70 16.07 5.52 -0.30
C ALA A 70 14.54 5.43 -0.26
N ARG A 71 13.91 4.97 -1.35
CA ARG A 71 12.45 4.80 -1.42
C ARG A 71 11.95 3.66 -0.53
N SER A 72 12.69 2.56 -0.44
CA SER A 72 12.38 1.45 0.48
C SER A 72 12.44 1.92 1.93
N LEU A 73 13.49 2.66 2.31
CA LEU A 73 13.63 3.23 3.64
C LEU A 73 12.50 4.24 3.94
N ALA A 74 12.19 5.12 3.00
CA ALA A 74 11.08 6.07 3.14
C ALA A 74 9.73 5.37 3.28
N PHE A 75 9.51 4.27 2.56
CA PHE A 75 8.30 3.46 2.67
C PHE A 75 8.19 2.78 4.04
N VAL A 76 9.29 2.19 4.54
CA VAL A 76 9.33 1.61 5.90
C VAL A 76 9.06 2.68 6.96
N ALA A 77 9.69 3.86 6.85
CA ALA A 77 9.46 4.98 7.76
C ALA A 77 8.00 5.48 7.72
N LEU A 78 7.39 5.51 6.54
CA LEU A 78 5.97 5.81 6.38
C LEU A 78 5.09 4.78 7.11
N LEU A 79 5.33 3.48 6.92
CA LEU A 79 4.56 2.42 7.58
C LEU A 79 4.70 2.50 9.11
N ALA A 80 5.92 2.72 9.60
CA ALA A 80 6.18 2.94 11.02
C ALA A 80 5.41 4.16 11.55
N SER A 81 5.42 5.27 10.80
CA SER A 81 4.70 6.50 11.16
C SER A 81 3.18 6.32 11.18
N LEU A 82 2.63 5.53 10.26
CA LEU A 82 1.21 5.19 10.22
C LEU A 82 0.82 4.32 11.42
N ARG A 83 1.63 3.30 11.71
CA ARG A 83 1.43 2.43 12.88
C ARG A 83 1.47 3.23 14.18
N ALA A 84 2.44 4.14 14.34
CA ALA A 84 2.55 5.03 15.50
C ALA A 84 1.32 5.95 15.67
N ARG A 85 0.60 6.27 14.58
CA ARG A 85 -0.65 7.04 14.60
C ARG A 85 -1.91 6.19 14.72
N GLY A 86 -1.78 4.92 15.09
CA GLY A 86 -2.90 4.01 15.33
C GLY A 86 -3.57 3.47 14.06
N VAL A 87 -2.93 3.60 12.89
CA VAL A 87 -3.41 2.97 11.66
C VAL A 87 -3.08 1.48 11.70
N ARG A 88 -4.06 0.62 11.41
CA ARG A 88 -3.79 -0.81 11.24
C ARG A 88 -3.24 -1.06 9.84
N LEU A 89 -2.17 -1.85 9.77
CA LEU A 89 -1.56 -2.25 8.50
C LEU A 89 -1.99 -3.67 8.19
N VAL A 90 -2.61 -3.88 7.03
CA VAL A 90 -2.98 -5.21 6.52
C VAL A 90 -2.28 -5.38 5.18
N TRP A 91 -1.56 -6.48 4.99
CA TRP A 91 -0.91 -6.78 3.72
C TRP A 91 -1.43 -8.10 3.18
N THR A 92 -1.94 -8.07 1.96
CA THR A 92 -2.21 -9.27 1.17
C THR A 92 -1.05 -9.44 0.19
N ALA A 93 -0.19 -10.43 0.46
CA ALA A 93 0.91 -10.76 -0.43
C ALA A 93 0.37 -11.46 -1.68
N HIS A 94 0.37 -10.75 -2.80
CA HIS A 94 -0.02 -11.29 -4.11
C HIS A 94 1.11 -12.04 -4.80
N ASN A 95 2.33 -11.57 -4.58
CA ASN A 95 3.54 -12.19 -5.06
C ASN A 95 4.50 -12.33 -3.88
N LEU A 96 5.14 -13.49 -3.75
CA LEU A 96 6.29 -13.63 -2.85
C LEU A 96 7.47 -12.78 -3.35
N VAL A 97 7.58 -12.64 -4.68
CA VAL A 97 8.58 -11.83 -5.37
C VAL A 97 7.88 -11.15 -6.56
N PRO A 98 7.94 -9.82 -6.70
CA PRO A 98 7.34 -9.13 -7.84
C PRO A 98 7.91 -9.62 -9.18
N HIS A 99 7.06 -9.78 -10.18
CA HIS A 99 7.49 -10.21 -11.52
C HIS A 99 8.35 -9.15 -12.24
N GLU A 100 8.19 -7.87 -11.90
CA GLU A 100 8.87 -6.74 -12.55
C GLU A 100 9.77 -5.99 -11.56
N LEU A 101 10.88 -6.63 -11.18
CA LEU A 101 11.89 -6.02 -10.32
C LEU A 101 12.96 -5.29 -11.12
N HIS A 102 13.13 -4.01 -10.81
CA HIS A 102 14.26 -3.23 -11.32
C HIS A 102 15.57 -3.60 -10.62
N GLN A 103 15.49 -3.99 -9.34
CA GLN A 103 16.65 -4.37 -8.52
C GLN A 103 16.40 -5.70 -7.81
N PRO A 104 16.49 -6.85 -8.53
CA PRO A 104 16.17 -8.16 -7.94
C PRO A 104 16.97 -8.48 -6.69
N ARG A 105 18.29 -8.20 -6.69
CA ARG A 105 19.16 -8.41 -5.53
C ARG A 105 18.73 -7.61 -4.29
N TRP A 106 18.06 -6.47 -4.47
CA TRP A 106 17.55 -5.67 -3.36
C TRP A 106 16.33 -6.31 -2.69
N ALA A 107 15.47 -6.96 -3.48
CA ALA A 107 14.28 -7.64 -2.97
C ALA A 107 14.61 -8.86 -2.10
N PHE A 108 15.81 -9.43 -2.26
CA PHE A 108 16.29 -10.60 -1.53
C PHE A 108 17.44 -10.28 -0.56
N LEU A 109 17.55 -9.04 -0.08
CA LEU A 109 18.46 -8.73 1.03
C LEU A 109 17.89 -9.34 2.33
N THR A 110 18.09 -10.65 2.46
CA THR A 110 18.07 -11.42 3.71
C THR A 110 19.49 -11.67 4.15
#